data_AF-A0A315XHT3-F1
#
_entry.id   AF-A0A315XHT3-F1
#
_cell.length_a   1.000
_cell.length_b   1.000
_cell.length_c   1.000
_cell.angle_alpha   90.00
_cell.angle_beta   90.00
_cell.angle_gamma   90.00
#
_symmetry.space_group_name_H-M   'P 1'
#
loop_
_entity.id
_entity.type
_entity.pdbx_description
1 polymer ?
#
loop_
_entity_poly.entity_id
_entity_poly.type
_entity_poly.pdbx_seq_one_letter_code
_entity_poly.pdbx_strand_id
1 'polypeptide(L)'
;MAGYTQHEKIAEMAGIPSVISQKINRFMNDMNPPEEFEDHNAERKIFVCGHLNVSIRTMMGSEKLIDRGKKEWIQKEDLKWLLETRKEYIKCYYLYLAVDNICENKVRIKGGKETIENCINSWGKNSAVVIPGTEPYLRDVMGFLRSNAGNIRQIIIQE
;
A
#
# COMPACT_ATOMS: atom_id res chain seq x y z
N MET A 1 -9.69 12.08 -13.07
CA MET A 1 -9.09 11.30 -11.97
C MET A 1 -9.93 10.05 -11.76
N ALA A 2 -9.53 8.91 -12.36
CA ALA A 2 -10.33 7.68 -12.39
C ALA A 2 -9.60 6.46 -11.80
N GLY A 3 -8.52 6.67 -11.03
CA GLY A 3 -7.59 5.59 -10.65
C GLY A 3 -7.77 4.99 -9.26
N TYR A 4 -8.43 5.66 -8.32
CA TYR A 4 -8.40 5.25 -6.89
C TYR A 4 -9.76 5.21 -6.22
N THR A 5 -10.86 5.22 -6.96
CA THR A 5 -12.20 5.18 -6.38
C THR A 5 -12.34 4.02 -5.39
N GLN A 6 -11.73 2.86 -5.68
CA GLN A 6 -11.77 1.69 -4.79
C GLN A 6 -10.94 1.90 -3.51
N HIS A 7 -9.70 2.35 -3.64
CA HIS A 7 -8.81 2.61 -2.51
C HIS A 7 -9.38 3.68 -1.57
N GLU A 8 -9.92 4.76 -2.14
CA GLU A 8 -10.51 5.87 -1.39
C GLU A 8 -11.82 5.46 -0.70
N LYS A 9 -12.73 4.77 -1.42
CA LYS A 9 -13.98 4.25 -0.82
C LYS A 9 -13.70 3.27 0.32
N ILE A 10 -12.74 2.36 0.15
CA ILE A 10 -12.39 1.37 1.18
C ILE A 10 -11.67 2.04 2.36
N ALA A 11 -10.82 3.04 2.12
CA ALA A 11 -10.19 3.82 3.19
C ALA A 11 -11.21 4.62 4.00
N GLU A 12 -12.18 5.26 3.34
CA GLU A 12 -13.28 5.96 3.99
C GLU A 12 -14.10 5.02 4.88
N MET A 13 -14.46 3.84 4.38
CA MET A 13 -15.12 2.80 5.18
C MET A 13 -14.31 2.37 6.40
N ALA A 14 -12.97 2.39 6.32
CA ALA A 14 -12.07 2.07 7.43
C ALA A 14 -11.90 3.23 8.45
N GLY A 15 -12.62 4.34 8.24
CA GLY A 15 -12.54 5.56 9.05
C GLY A 15 -11.26 6.36 8.81
N ILE A 16 -10.55 6.14 7.69
CA ILE A 16 -9.32 6.85 7.37
C ILE A 16 -9.67 8.18 6.71
N PRO A 17 -9.17 9.32 7.23
CA PRO A 17 -9.41 10.62 6.60
C PRO A 17 -8.95 10.64 5.14
N SER A 18 -9.77 11.23 4.26
CA SER A 18 -9.49 11.34 2.83
C SER A 18 -8.14 11.98 2.53
N VAL A 19 -7.73 12.97 3.33
CA VAL A 19 -6.41 13.62 3.23
C VAL A 19 -5.26 12.61 3.40
N ILE A 20 -5.38 11.65 4.33
CA ILE A 20 -4.36 10.62 4.56
C ILE A 20 -4.35 9.63 3.40
N SER A 21 -5.53 9.16 2.98
CA SER A 21 -5.66 8.24 1.85
C SER A 21 -5.08 8.84 0.57
N GLN A 22 -5.39 10.10 0.27
CA GLN A 22 -4.86 10.80 -0.88
C GLN A 22 -3.33 10.97 -0.81
N LYS A 23 -2.76 11.26 0.36
CA LYS A 23 -1.31 11.35 0.53
C LYS A 23 -0.62 10.01 0.27
N ILE A 24 -1.16 8.92 0.80
CA ILE A 24 -0.63 7.57 0.53
C ILE A 24 -0.81 7.19 -0.94
N ASN A 25 -1.96 7.46 -1.55
CA ASN A 25 -2.17 7.19 -2.97
C ASN A 25 -1.15 7.96 -3.82
N ARG A 26 -0.91 9.25 -3.55
CA ARG A 26 0.10 10.05 -4.26
C ARG A 26 1.50 9.50 -4.09
N PHE A 27 1.88 9.13 -2.86
CA PHE A 27 3.14 8.48 -2.55
C PHE A 27 3.32 7.19 -3.36
N MET A 28 2.36 6.27 -3.29
CA MET A 28 2.41 4.99 -3.98
C MET A 28 2.46 5.13 -5.51
N ASN A 29 1.98 6.23 -6.07
CA ASN A 29 1.92 6.44 -7.52
C ASN A 29 2.97 7.39 -8.07
N ASP A 30 3.86 7.91 -7.22
CA ASP A 30 4.85 8.94 -7.59
C ASP A 30 4.23 10.20 -8.20
N MET A 31 3.00 10.53 -7.79
CA MET A 31 2.25 11.63 -8.37
C MET A 31 2.18 12.79 -7.38
N ASN A 32 3.07 13.76 -7.53
CA ASN A 32 3.22 14.89 -6.60
C ASN A 32 3.18 14.40 -5.14
N PRO A 33 4.05 13.45 -4.77
CA PRO A 33 4.11 12.97 -3.40
C PRO A 33 4.37 14.15 -2.45
N PRO A 34 3.91 14.08 -1.19
CA PRO A 34 4.26 15.10 -0.20
C PRO A 34 5.78 15.26 -0.08
N GLU A 35 6.25 16.49 0.15
CA GLU A 35 7.67 16.84 0.24
C GLU A 35 8.43 15.92 1.19
N GLU A 36 7.84 15.54 2.33
CA GLU A 36 8.52 14.68 3.29
C GLU A 36 8.79 13.26 2.77
N PHE A 37 7.94 12.74 1.87
CA PHE A 37 8.20 11.49 1.16
C PHE A 37 9.23 11.67 0.03
N GLU A 38 9.26 12.85 -0.60
CA GLU A 38 10.29 13.18 -1.58
C GLU A 38 11.67 13.23 -0.93
N ASP A 39 11.79 13.93 0.20
CA ASP A 39 13.00 14.04 0.99
C ASP A 39 13.45 12.66 1.46
N HIS A 40 12.55 11.86 2.02
CA HIS A 40 12.84 10.49 2.42
C HIS A 40 13.42 9.66 1.26
N ASN A 41 12.83 9.74 0.07
CA ASN A 41 13.32 9.02 -1.12
C ASN A 41 14.63 9.59 -1.68
N ALA A 42 14.87 10.91 -1.55
CA ALA A 42 16.06 11.57 -2.07
C ALA A 42 17.29 11.34 -1.17
N GLU A 43 17.10 11.40 0.14
CA GLU A 43 18.12 11.13 1.16
C GLU A 43 18.57 9.67 1.14
N ARG A 44 17.63 8.77 0.82
CA ARG A 44 17.92 7.34 0.71
C ARG A 44 18.61 7.04 -0.62
N LYS A 45 19.79 6.46 -0.50
CA LYS A 45 20.63 6.09 -1.64
C LYS A 45 20.77 4.58 -1.73
N ILE A 46 20.58 4.02 -2.92
CA ILE A 46 20.85 2.61 -3.23
C ILE A 46 22.25 2.51 -3.83
N PHE A 47 23.03 1.53 -3.36
CA PHE A 47 24.31 1.18 -3.96
C PHE A 47 24.07 0.25 -5.15
N VAL A 48 24.38 0.72 -6.36
CA VAL A 48 24.12 -0.04 -7.60
C VAL A 48 25.40 -0.70 -8.14
N CYS A 49 26.56 -0.15 -7.80
CA CYS A 49 27.89 -0.74 -7.98
C CYS A 49 28.74 -0.23 -6.82
N GLY A 50 29.74 -0.98 -6.34
CA GLY A 50 30.43 -0.80 -5.03
C GLY A 50 30.99 0.59 -4.64
N HIS A 51 30.82 1.60 -5.48
CA HIS A 51 31.27 2.98 -5.30
C HIS A 51 30.23 4.03 -5.77
N LEU A 52 29.11 3.60 -6.35
CA LEU A 52 28.07 4.45 -6.93
C LEU A 52 26.80 4.32 -6.11
N ASN A 53 26.41 5.45 -5.53
CA ASN A 53 25.13 5.62 -4.89
C ASN A 53 24.24 6.48 -5.79
N VAL A 54 22.99 6.07 -5.92
CA VAL A 54 21.96 6.81 -6.64
C VAL A 54 20.77 6.92 -5.70
N SER A 55 20.11 8.07 -5.70
CA SER A 55 18.89 8.17 -4.92
C SER A 55 17.89 7.15 -5.44
N ILE A 56 17.02 6.71 -4.56
CA ILE A 56 15.92 5.84 -4.94
C ILE A 56 15.13 6.47 -6.10
N ARG A 57 14.88 7.80 -6.04
CA ARG A 57 14.25 8.58 -7.12
C ARG A 57 14.95 8.43 -8.48
N THR A 58 16.27 8.54 -8.51
CA THR A 58 17.05 8.48 -9.76
C THR A 58 17.00 7.11 -10.42
N MET A 59 16.95 6.02 -9.65
CA MET A 59 16.80 4.66 -10.20
C MET A 59 15.45 4.41 -10.87
N MET A 60 14.45 5.25 -10.60
CA MET A 60 13.05 5.02 -10.93
C MET A 60 12.57 5.76 -12.18
N GLY A 61 13.48 6.20 -13.05
CA GLY A 61 13.15 6.90 -14.30
C GLY A 61 12.19 6.17 -15.27
N SER A 62 11.69 4.96 -14.95
CA SER A 62 10.64 4.27 -15.73
C SER A 62 9.77 3.23 -15.00
N GLU A 63 9.89 2.99 -13.67
CA GLU A 63 9.03 2.02 -12.93
C GLU A 63 7.97 2.77 -12.09
N LYS A 64 6.71 2.33 -12.13
CA LYS A 64 5.66 2.90 -11.27
C LYS A 64 5.97 2.57 -9.80
N LEU A 65 5.94 3.56 -8.91
CA LEU A 65 6.19 3.38 -7.48
C LEU A 65 5.33 2.31 -6.79
N ILE A 66 4.19 1.93 -7.38
CA ILE A 66 3.31 0.87 -6.89
C ILE A 66 4.03 -0.48 -6.83
N ASP A 67 4.76 -0.82 -7.89
CA ASP A 67 5.48 -2.11 -7.98
C ASP A 67 6.68 -2.12 -7.04
N ARG A 68 7.22 -0.94 -6.75
CA ARG A 68 8.25 -0.73 -5.74
C ARG A 68 7.69 -0.91 -4.33
N GLY A 69 6.53 -0.32 -4.00
CA GLY A 69 5.87 -0.47 -2.70
C GLY A 69 5.53 -1.92 -2.34
N LYS A 70 5.59 -2.85 -3.30
CA LYS A 70 5.47 -4.30 -3.09
C LYS A 70 6.78 -4.99 -2.72
N LYS A 71 7.94 -4.41 -2.99
CA LYS A 71 9.25 -5.02 -2.67
C LYS A 71 9.47 -5.00 -1.16
N GLU A 72 9.86 -6.15 -0.60
CA GLU A 72 9.94 -6.34 0.85
C GLU A 72 10.84 -5.31 1.54
N TRP A 73 12.05 -5.08 1.02
CA TRP A 73 13.01 -4.17 1.64
C TRP A 73 12.52 -2.71 1.65
N ILE A 74 11.74 -2.29 0.65
CA ILE A 74 11.13 -0.95 0.61
C ILE A 74 10.00 -0.85 1.62
N GLN A 75 9.11 -1.84 1.65
CA GLN A 75 8.08 -1.89 2.69
C GLN A 75 8.70 -1.80 4.08
N LYS A 76 9.80 -2.51 4.32
CA LYS A 76 10.52 -2.45 5.60
C LYS A 76 11.06 -1.05 5.92
N GLU A 77 11.60 -0.35 4.94
CA GLU A 77 12.13 1.01 5.11
C GLU A 77 11.02 2.04 5.31
N ASP A 78 10.03 2.05 4.42
CA ASP A 78 8.92 2.98 4.45
C ASP A 78 8.12 2.81 5.75
N LEU A 79 7.82 1.56 6.16
CA LEU A 79 7.10 1.30 7.41
C LEU A 79 7.89 1.71 8.65
N LYS A 80 9.22 1.53 8.65
CA LYS A 80 10.07 2.02 9.75
C LYS A 80 10.03 3.55 9.83
N TRP A 81 10.21 4.21 8.70
CA TRP A 81 10.17 5.67 8.64
C TRP A 81 8.79 6.23 9.01
N LEU A 82 7.71 5.63 8.51
CA LEU A 82 6.33 5.98 8.89
C LEU A 82 6.09 5.77 10.38
N LEU A 83 6.60 4.69 10.96
CA LEU A 83 6.51 4.43 12.40
C LEU A 83 7.22 5.49 13.23
N GLU A 84 8.33 6.03 12.74
CA GLU A 84 9.09 7.09 13.41
C GLU A 84 8.45 8.47 13.26
N THR A 85 7.79 8.75 12.13
CA THR A 85 7.45 10.14 11.73
C THR A 85 5.96 10.40 11.47
N ARG A 86 5.18 9.41 11.07
CA ARG A 86 3.80 9.53 10.55
C ARG A 86 2.97 8.26 10.86
N LYS A 87 2.84 7.92 12.14
CA LYS A 87 2.19 6.68 12.60
C LYS A 87 0.75 6.52 12.10
N GLU A 88 0.05 7.64 11.95
CA GLU A 88 -1.32 7.71 11.44
C GLU A 88 -1.45 7.23 9.99
N TYR A 89 -0.37 7.17 9.23
CA TYR A 89 -0.38 6.71 7.83
C TYR A 89 -0.20 5.20 7.68
N ILE A 90 0.32 4.51 8.70
CA ILE A 90 0.66 3.08 8.62
C ILE A 90 -0.57 2.22 8.29
N LYS A 91 -1.71 2.50 8.93
CA LYS A 91 -2.97 1.79 8.66
C LYS A 91 -3.39 1.94 7.19
N CYS A 92 -3.27 3.17 6.65
CA CYS A 92 -3.62 3.45 5.27
C CYS A 92 -2.63 2.80 4.29
N TYR A 93 -1.35 2.75 4.64
CA TYR A 93 -0.32 2.10 3.84
C TYR A 93 -0.58 0.58 3.71
N TYR A 94 -0.84 -0.10 4.83
CA TYR A 94 -1.22 -1.52 4.81
C TYR A 94 -2.52 -1.78 4.06
N LEU A 95 -3.53 -0.92 4.27
CA LEU A 95 -4.80 -1.05 3.59
C LEU A 95 -4.63 -0.90 2.07
N TYR A 96 -3.79 0.03 1.61
CA TYR A 96 -3.50 0.20 0.19
C TYR A 96 -2.94 -1.09 -0.41
N LEU A 97 -1.89 -1.66 0.18
CA LEU A 97 -1.25 -2.88 -0.32
C LEU A 97 -2.20 -4.08 -0.34
N ALA A 98 -3.05 -4.21 0.67
CA ALA A 98 -4.05 -5.27 0.73
C ALA A 98 -5.13 -5.12 -0.35
N VAL A 99 -5.62 -3.89 -0.57
CA VAL A 99 -6.60 -3.59 -1.62
C VAL A 99 -6.00 -3.81 -3.00
N ASP A 100 -4.75 -3.41 -3.23
CA ASP A 100 -4.07 -3.63 -4.51
C ASP A 100 -3.97 -5.14 -4.84
N ASN A 101 -3.57 -5.97 -3.88
CA ASN A 101 -3.57 -7.43 -4.04
C ASN A 101 -4.98 -8.01 -4.35
N ILE A 102 -6.03 -7.44 -3.77
CA ILE A 102 -7.42 -7.82 -4.09
C ILE A 102 -7.78 -7.42 -5.53
N CYS A 103 -7.42 -6.20 -5.93
CA CYS A 103 -7.65 -5.65 -7.27
C CYS A 103 -6.95 -6.46 -8.35
N GLU A 104 -5.72 -6.90 -8.12
CA GLU A 104 -4.98 -7.80 -9.03
C GLU A 104 -5.74 -9.11 -9.29
N ASN A 105 -6.53 -9.58 -8.32
CA ASN A 105 -7.35 -10.78 -8.44
C ASN A 105 -8.79 -10.51 -8.92
N LYS A 106 -9.15 -9.27 -9.27
CA LYS A 106 -10.52 -8.85 -9.64
C LYS A 106 -11.17 -9.74 -10.70
N VAL A 107 -10.45 -10.13 -11.75
CA VAL A 107 -10.98 -11.00 -12.82
C VAL A 107 -11.36 -12.39 -12.28
N ARG A 108 -10.51 -12.97 -11.44
CA ARG A 108 -10.75 -14.29 -10.82
C ARG A 108 -11.90 -14.22 -9.82
N ILE A 109 -11.99 -13.12 -9.08
CA ILE A 109 -13.08 -12.84 -8.14
C ILE A 109 -14.43 -12.72 -8.87
N LYS A 110 -14.49 -11.97 -9.99
CA LYS A 110 -15.68 -11.87 -10.86
C LYS A 110 -16.10 -13.23 -11.39
N GLY A 111 -15.14 -14.07 -11.80
CA GLY A 111 -15.39 -15.43 -12.29
C GLY A 111 -15.61 -16.51 -11.23
N GLY A 112 -15.69 -16.15 -9.93
CA GLY A 112 -15.92 -17.10 -8.83
C GLY A 112 -14.75 -18.05 -8.53
N LYS A 113 -13.58 -17.85 -9.16
CA LYS A 113 -12.37 -18.68 -8.99
C LYS A 113 -11.49 -18.23 -7.82
N GLU A 114 -11.83 -17.11 -7.19
CA GLU A 114 -11.14 -16.56 -6.02
C GLU A 114 -12.14 -15.80 -5.15
N THR A 115 -11.96 -15.82 -3.83
CA THR A 115 -12.79 -15.04 -2.90
C THR A 115 -11.98 -13.87 -2.32
N ILE A 116 -12.67 -12.81 -1.89
CA ILE A 116 -12.02 -11.69 -1.19
C ILE A 116 -11.31 -12.19 0.06
N GLU A 117 -11.93 -13.11 0.80
CA GLU A 117 -11.36 -13.73 2.00
C GLU A 117 -10.07 -14.50 1.71
N ASN A 118 -10.02 -15.25 0.60
CA ASN A 118 -8.81 -15.92 0.16
C ASN A 118 -7.70 -14.91 -0.18
N CYS A 119 -8.02 -13.83 -0.89
CA CYS A 119 -7.05 -12.77 -1.19
C CYS A 119 -6.49 -12.15 0.10
N ILE A 120 -7.37 -11.81 1.06
CA ILE A 120 -6.97 -11.24 2.37
C ILE A 120 -6.07 -12.23 3.11
N ASN A 121 -6.48 -13.50 3.21
CA ASN A 121 -5.75 -14.52 3.95
C ASN A 121 -4.40 -14.86 3.30
N SER A 122 -4.34 -14.91 1.97
CA SER A 122 -3.10 -15.13 1.23
C SER A 122 -2.13 -13.97 1.46
N TRP A 123 -2.61 -12.73 1.31
CA TRP A 123 -1.77 -11.55 1.51
C TRP A 123 -1.23 -11.46 2.94
N GLY A 124 -2.10 -11.61 3.95
CA GLY A 124 -1.69 -11.55 5.35
C GLY A 124 -0.71 -12.64 5.78
N LYS A 125 -0.67 -13.79 5.07
CA LYS A 125 0.26 -14.89 5.37
C LYS A 125 1.57 -14.82 4.58
N ASN A 126 1.50 -14.42 3.32
CA ASN A 126 2.59 -14.62 2.35
C ASN A 126 3.21 -13.32 1.82
N SER A 127 2.57 -12.17 2.05
CA SER A 127 2.92 -10.93 1.34
C SER A 127 2.93 -9.67 2.24
N ALA A 128 2.27 -9.71 3.39
CA ALA A 128 2.28 -8.61 4.35
C ALA A 128 3.64 -8.55 5.05
N VAL A 129 4.41 -7.50 4.76
CA VAL A 129 5.67 -7.23 5.46
C VAL A 129 5.38 -6.58 6.81
N VAL A 130 5.85 -7.22 7.87
CA VAL A 130 5.61 -6.77 9.24
C VAL A 130 6.90 -6.22 9.83
N ILE A 131 6.84 -4.96 10.28
CA ILE A 131 7.94 -4.32 11.00
C ILE A 131 7.60 -4.32 12.50
N PRO A 132 8.57 -4.60 13.39
CA PRO A 132 8.34 -4.50 14.83
C PRO A 132 7.71 -3.16 15.22
N GLY A 133 6.58 -3.20 15.90
CA GLY A 133 5.81 -2.03 16.32
C GLY A 133 4.68 -1.64 15.36
N THR A 134 4.58 -2.25 14.17
CA THR A 134 3.49 -2.02 13.22
C THR A 134 2.40 -3.11 13.23
N GLU A 135 2.60 -4.19 13.99
CA GLU A 135 1.68 -5.33 14.08
C GLU A 135 0.23 -4.96 14.45
N PRO A 136 -0.02 -4.03 15.40
CA PRO A 136 -1.39 -3.65 15.74
C PRO A 136 -2.14 -3.06 14.55
N TYR A 137 -1.47 -2.20 13.75
CA TYR A 137 -2.08 -1.58 12.56
C TYR A 137 -2.43 -2.61 11.49
N LEU A 138 -1.54 -3.59 11.26
CA LEU A 138 -1.83 -4.68 10.34
C LEU A 138 -3.00 -5.53 10.83
N ARG A 139 -3.05 -5.84 12.13
CA ARG A 139 -4.16 -6.61 12.73
C ARG A 139 -5.50 -5.88 12.55
N ASP A 140 -5.51 -4.57 12.77
CA ASP A 140 -6.70 -3.74 12.59
C ASP A 140 -7.17 -3.73 11.13
N VAL A 141 -6.24 -3.59 10.19
CA VAL A 141 -6.53 -3.67 8.75
C VAL A 141 -7.11 -5.04 8.38
N MET A 142 -6.48 -6.12 8.84
CA MET A 142 -6.94 -7.48 8.58
C MET A 142 -8.31 -7.77 9.17
N GLY A 143 -8.58 -7.28 10.40
CA GLY A 143 -9.89 -7.36 11.03
C GLY A 143 -10.95 -6.61 10.22
N PHE A 144 -10.67 -5.35 9.87
CA PHE A 144 -11.54 -4.53 9.03
C PHE A 144 -11.88 -5.21 7.69
N LEU A 145 -10.87 -5.69 6.97
CA LEU A 145 -11.05 -6.30 5.65
C LEU A 145 -11.93 -7.55 5.71
N ARG A 146 -11.74 -8.40 6.74
CA ARG A 146 -12.56 -9.61 6.93
C ARG A 146 -14.00 -9.26 7.27
N SER A 147 -14.23 -8.33 8.18
CA SER A 147 -15.57 -7.89 8.57
C SER A 147 -16.34 -7.20 7.43
N ASN A 148 -15.63 -6.70 6.40
CA ASN A 148 -16.23 -5.95 5.29
C ASN A 148 -16.08 -6.64 3.92
N ALA A 149 -15.72 -7.92 3.87
CA ALA A 149 -15.40 -8.63 2.63
C ALA A 149 -16.53 -8.56 1.58
N GLY A 150 -17.80 -8.63 2.01
CA GLY A 150 -18.97 -8.49 1.14
C GLY A 150 -19.10 -7.11 0.49
N ASN A 151 -18.94 -6.04 1.28
CA ASN A 151 -18.98 -4.67 0.80
C ASN A 151 -17.80 -4.36 -0.14
N ILE A 152 -16.59 -4.83 0.23
CA ILE A 152 -15.40 -4.70 -0.61
C ILE A 152 -15.61 -5.41 -1.95
N ARG A 153 -16.19 -6.62 -1.96
CA ARG A 153 -16.52 -7.33 -3.20
C ARG A 153 -17.39 -6.47 -4.12
N GLN A 154 -18.41 -5.80 -3.58
CA GLN A 154 -19.28 -4.93 -4.38
C GLN A 154 -18.50 -3.75 -4.98
N ILE A 155 -17.70 -3.05 -4.17
CA ILE A 155 -16.87 -1.93 -4.64
C ILE A 155 -15.91 -2.35 -5.74
N ILE A 156 -15.28 -3.52 -5.60
CA ILE A 156 -14.30 -4.03 -6.58
C ILE A 156 -14.98 -4.46 -7.89
N ILE A 157 -16.18 -5.05 -7.82
CA ILE A 157 -16.86 -5.64 -8.98
C ILE A 157 -17.71 -4.63 -9.76
N GLN A 158 -18.31 -3.64 -9.10
CA GLN A 158 -19.25 -2.68 -9.70
C GLN A 158 -18.57 -1.61 -10.57
N GLU A 159 -17.24 -1.46 -10.47
CA GLU A 159 -16.41 -0.74 -11.45
C GLU A 159 -15.79 -1.72 -12.48
#